data_AF-A0A7M4ASH2-F1
#
_entry.id   AF-A0A7M4ASH2-F1
#
_cell.length_a   1.000
_cell.length_b   1.000
_cell.length_c   1.000
_cell.angle_alpha   90.00
_cell.angle_beta   90.00
_cell.angle_gamma   90.00
#
_symmetry.space_group_name_H-M   'P 1'
#
loop_
_entity.id
_entity.type
_entity.pdbx_description
1 polymer ?
#
loop_
_entity_poly.entity_id
_entity_poly.type
_entity_poly.pdbx_seq_one_letter_code
_entity_poly.pdbx_strand_id
1 'polypeptide(L)'
;EVDKEALNVDSGWFYERDFYEATLNQPHPKEIQSRMDFVERRLGSVAAVRGYGYTHDCFALDQGPKLSAYKTLETMIDKMNGQLALGHRLRAVNVRQVASSVVRSHFLPDLRGNLNAYGRQKVRCLKCGHSYRRMPLSGSCIQAKKETGRGLSRMGVEKSEGGLCNGNLALTVSEGAVRKYIEVMRFVMDHYGVDLYTRQNAEWLASSADSLFNNDRAKQLSLSDFL
;
A
#
# COMPACT_ATOMS: atom_id res chain seq x y z
N GLU A 1 20.08 12.11 -27.08
CA GLU A 1 19.30 10.86 -27.12
C GLU A 1 18.03 11.11 -26.31
N VAL A 2 16.87 10.87 -26.92
CA VAL A 2 15.56 11.09 -26.30
C VAL A 2 15.01 9.73 -25.88
N ASP A 3 14.15 9.70 -24.87
CA ASP A 3 13.49 8.47 -24.45
C ASP A 3 12.72 7.80 -25.60
N LYS A 4 12.72 6.46 -25.60
CA LYS A 4 12.11 5.67 -26.68
C LYS A 4 10.59 5.81 -26.73
N GLU A 5 9.92 6.18 -25.63
CA GLU A 5 8.48 6.39 -25.64
C GLU A 5 8.08 7.65 -26.43
N ALA A 6 8.94 8.69 -26.40
CA ALA A 6 8.70 9.91 -27.14
C ALA A 6 8.65 9.69 -28.66
N LEU A 7 9.29 8.63 -29.15
CA LEU A 7 9.30 8.25 -30.56
C LEU A 7 7.93 7.78 -31.07
N ASN A 8 7.07 7.31 -30.17
CA ASN A 8 5.75 6.74 -30.48
C ASN A 8 4.60 7.76 -30.36
N VAL A 9 4.91 9.05 -30.16
CA VAL A 9 3.87 10.08 -30.03
C VAL A 9 3.33 10.45 -31.41
N ASP A 10 2.01 10.39 -31.55
CA ASP A 10 1.31 10.84 -32.75
C ASP A 10 1.46 12.35 -32.92
N SER A 11 1.74 12.77 -34.15
CA SER A 11 2.10 14.15 -34.50
C SER A 11 1.21 14.77 -35.58
N GLY A 12 0.19 14.03 -36.03
CA GLY A 12 -0.83 14.50 -36.97
C GLY A 12 -1.87 15.42 -36.32
N TRP A 13 -2.48 16.28 -37.13
CA TRP A 13 -3.56 17.18 -36.70
C TRP A 13 -4.92 16.50 -36.59
N PHE A 14 -5.10 15.39 -37.31
CA PHE A 14 -6.29 14.56 -37.30
C PHE A 14 -5.89 13.15 -37.69
N TYR A 15 -6.70 12.17 -37.31
CA TYR A 15 -6.55 10.80 -37.82
C TYR A 15 -7.38 10.65 -39.08
N GLU A 16 -6.80 10.02 -40.10
CA GLU A 16 -7.49 9.81 -41.36
C GLU A 16 -8.61 8.77 -41.24
N ARG A 17 -9.62 8.88 -42.10
CA ARG A 17 -10.74 7.93 -42.17
C ARG A 17 -10.25 6.49 -42.29
N ASP A 18 -9.23 6.27 -43.11
CA ASP A 18 -8.65 4.96 -43.38
C ASP A 18 -8.08 4.28 -42.13
N PHE A 19 -7.61 5.05 -41.15
CA PHE A 19 -7.18 4.53 -39.86
C PHE A 19 -8.38 4.05 -39.06
N TYR A 20 -9.43 4.86 -38.94
CA TYR A 20 -10.65 4.48 -38.23
C TYR A 20 -11.30 3.22 -38.81
N GLU A 21 -11.40 3.12 -40.14
CA GLU A 21 -11.96 1.94 -40.80
C GLU A 21 -11.09 0.70 -40.60
N ALA A 22 -9.77 0.85 -40.64
CA ALA A 22 -8.85 -0.25 -40.38
C ALA A 22 -9.01 -0.82 -38.96
N THR A 23 -9.34 0.02 -37.96
CA THR A 23 -9.52 -0.45 -36.58
C THR A 23 -10.67 -1.44 -36.38
N LEU A 24 -11.65 -1.49 -37.31
CA LEU A 24 -12.76 -2.45 -37.25
C LEU A 24 -12.30 -3.91 -37.30
N ASN A 25 -11.19 -4.17 -38.00
CA ASN A 25 -10.60 -5.50 -38.10
C ASN A 25 -9.62 -5.82 -36.95
N GLN A 26 -9.45 -4.88 -36.00
CA GLN A 26 -8.52 -4.98 -34.87
C GLN A 26 -7.08 -5.43 -35.27
N PRO A 27 -6.48 -4.86 -36.35
CA PRO A 27 -5.12 -5.22 -36.75
C PRO A 27 -4.11 -4.81 -35.68
N HIS A 28 -2.95 -5.44 -35.68
CA HIS A 28 -1.89 -5.05 -34.76
C HIS A 28 -1.37 -3.64 -35.11
N PRO A 29 -1.09 -2.73 -34.15
CA PRO A 29 -0.70 -1.34 -34.45
C PRO A 29 0.48 -1.19 -35.41
N LYS A 30 1.44 -2.14 -35.37
CA LYS A 30 2.59 -2.17 -36.30
C LYS A 30 2.21 -2.39 -37.77
N GLU A 31 1.10 -3.06 -38.06
CA GLU A 31 0.65 -3.32 -39.44
C GLU A 31 0.07 -2.06 -40.10
N ILE A 32 -0.49 -1.15 -39.30
CA ILE A 32 -1.10 0.10 -39.75
C ILE A 32 -0.22 1.33 -39.48
N GLN A 33 0.98 1.14 -38.92
CA GLN A 33 1.93 2.18 -38.56
C GLN A 33 2.26 3.11 -39.75
N SER A 34 2.27 2.56 -40.97
CA SER A 34 2.52 3.33 -42.21
C SER A 34 1.46 4.38 -42.52
N ARG A 35 0.25 4.25 -41.96
CA ARG A 35 -0.88 5.18 -42.15
C ARG A 35 -0.91 6.32 -41.12
N MET A 36 -0.07 6.24 -40.09
CA MET A 36 -0.02 7.20 -38.99
C MET A 36 1.29 8.00 -39.03
N ASP A 37 1.22 9.25 -38.60
CA ASP A 37 2.38 10.14 -38.50
C ASP A 37 2.81 10.30 -37.04
N PHE A 38 3.95 9.72 -36.68
CA PHE A 38 4.53 9.72 -35.34
C PHE A 38 5.98 10.22 -35.36
N VAL A 39 6.48 10.66 -34.20
CA VAL A 39 7.76 11.36 -34.04
C VAL A 39 8.94 10.68 -34.76
N GLU A 40 9.07 9.35 -34.65
CA GLU A 40 10.17 8.62 -35.29
C GLU A 40 10.22 8.80 -36.83
N ARG A 41 9.08 8.93 -37.50
CA ARG A 41 9.03 9.15 -38.97
C ARG A 41 9.52 10.53 -39.39
N ARG A 42 9.57 11.47 -38.46
CA ARG A 42 9.97 12.86 -38.72
C ARG A 42 11.44 13.10 -38.41
N LEU A 43 12.10 12.17 -37.71
CA LEU A 43 13.52 12.23 -37.40
C LEU A 43 14.37 12.35 -38.67
N GLY A 44 15.46 13.11 -38.58
CA GLY A 44 16.35 13.38 -39.71
C GLY A 44 15.85 14.46 -40.68
N SER A 45 14.65 15.00 -40.47
CA SER A 45 14.09 16.12 -41.26
C SER A 45 13.79 17.35 -40.40
N VAL A 46 13.49 18.49 -41.02
CA VAL A 46 13.06 19.72 -40.32
C VAL A 46 11.76 19.50 -39.52
N ALA A 47 10.93 18.54 -39.93
CA ALA A 47 9.71 18.16 -39.25
C ALA A 47 9.95 17.55 -37.85
N ALA A 48 11.19 17.14 -37.53
CA ALA A 48 11.53 16.67 -36.19
C ALA A 48 11.34 17.74 -35.10
N VAL A 49 11.39 19.03 -35.46
CA VAL A 49 11.36 20.16 -34.51
C VAL A 49 10.10 21.03 -34.68
N ARG A 50 9.39 20.92 -35.82
CA ARG A 50 8.25 21.80 -36.16
C ARG A 50 7.09 21.01 -36.77
N GLY A 51 5.90 21.58 -36.68
CA GLY A 51 4.70 21.04 -37.35
C GLY A 51 4.01 19.90 -36.60
N TYR A 52 4.25 19.77 -35.29
CA TYR A 52 3.49 18.86 -34.45
C TYR A 52 2.05 19.35 -34.30
N GLY A 53 1.11 18.48 -34.65
CA GLY A 53 -0.31 18.70 -34.44
C GLY A 53 -0.82 18.05 -33.15
N TYR A 54 -2.10 18.29 -32.88
CA TYR A 54 -2.88 17.64 -31.84
C TYR A 54 -4.30 17.42 -32.38
N THR A 55 -5.00 16.40 -31.87
CA THR A 55 -6.34 16.02 -32.36
C THR A 55 -7.49 16.67 -31.61
N HIS A 56 -7.28 17.02 -30.33
CA HIS A 56 -8.31 17.58 -29.47
C HIS A 56 -7.79 18.84 -28.80
N ASP A 57 -8.54 19.94 -28.94
CA ASP A 57 -8.30 21.17 -28.20
C ASP A 57 -8.72 21.04 -26.73
N CYS A 58 -8.15 21.90 -25.90
CA CYS A 58 -8.57 22.08 -24.51
C CYS A 58 -8.83 23.56 -24.23
N PHE A 59 -9.84 23.85 -23.41
CA PHE A 59 -10.16 25.24 -23.04
C PHE A 59 -9.07 25.85 -22.15
N ALA A 60 -8.56 25.08 -21.18
CA ALA A 60 -7.43 25.45 -20.34
C ALA A 60 -6.70 24.21 -19.82
N LEU A 61 -5.37 24.29 -19.75
CA LEU A 61 -4.51 23.18 -19.33
C LEU A 61 -4.62 22.86 -17.83
N ASP A 62 -5.05 23.83 -17.03
CA ASP A 62 -5.17 23.73 -15.57
C ASP A 62 -6.62 23.61 -15.09
N GLN A 63 -7.57 23.44 -16.01
CA GLN A 63 -8.99 23.25 -15.68
C GLN A 63 -9.22 21.85 -15.13
N GLY A 64 -8.94 21.68 -13.84
CA GLY A 64 -9.14 20.42 -13.12
C GLY A 64 -8.96 20.58 -11.61
N PRO A 65 -9.32 19.55 -10.83
CA PRO A 65 -9.08 19.56 -9.38
C PRO A 65 -7.57 19.60 -9.10
N LYS A 66 -7.11 20.65 -8.41
CA LYS A 66 -5.69 20.86 -8.05
C LYS A 66 -5.12 19.77 -7.15
N LEU A 67 -5.98 19.12 -6.37
CA LEU A 67 -5.62 18.07 -5.42
C LEU A 67 -6.50 16.85 -5.66
N SER A 68 -5.89 15.66 -5.61
CA SER A 68 -6.63 14.42 -5.66
C SER A 68 -7.39 14.19 -4.35
N ALA A 69 -8.61 13.66 -4.45
CA ALA A 69 -9.41 13.28 -3.27
C ALA A 69 -8.68 12.27 -2.38
N TYR A 70 -7.77 11.47 -2.93
CA TYR A 70 -6.94 10.55 -2.17
C TYR A 70 -6.07 11.23 -1.10
N LYS A 71 -5.63 12.48 -1.35
CA LYS A 71 -4.84 13.25 -0.39
C LYS A 71 -5.67 13.91 0.70
N THR A 72 -6.95 14.19 0.43
CA THR A 72 -7.86 14.84 1.40
C THR A 72 -8.44 13.85 2.40
N LEU A 73 -8.49 12.57 2.06
CA LEU A 73 -8.94 11.50 2.96
C LEU A 73 -7.80 11.08 3.89
N GLU A 74 -8.05 11.13 5.21
CA GLU A 74 -7.02 10.87 6.22
C GLU A 74 -6.84 9.37 6.46
N THR A 75 -7.94 8.64 6.69
CA THR A 75 -7.87 7.24 7.09
C THR A 75 -7.93 6.30 5.89
N MET A 76 -7.36 5.10 6.06
CA MET A 76 -7.47 4.02 5.08
C MET A 76 -8.94 3.62 4.84
N ILE A 77 -9.75 3.65 5.90
CA ILE A 77 -11.18 3.32 5.84
C ILE A 77 -11.89 4.32 4.93
N ASP A 78 -11.62 5.62 5.10
CA ASP A 78 -12.25 6.67 4.28
C ASP A 78 -11.83 6.54 2.81
N LYS A 79 -10.55 6.29 2.55
CA LYS A 79 -10.03 6.07 1.19
C LYS A 79 -10.72 4.91 0.50
N MET A 80 -10.90 3.82 1.25
CA MET A 80 -11.51 2.62 0.70
C MET A 80 -13.02 2.80 0.50
N ASN A 81 -13.70 3.45 1.44
CA ASN A 81 -15.10 3.84 1.27
C ASN A 81 -15.28 4.77 0.08
N GLY A 82 -14.41 5.76 -0.11
CA GLY A 82 -14.44 6.62 -1.29
C GLY A 82 -14.31 5.84 -2.59
N GLN A 83 -13.40 4.86 -2.64
CA GLN A 83 -13.22 3.99 -3.80
C GLN A 83 -14.47 3.13 -4.09
N LEU A 84 -15.02 2.45 -3.08
CA LEU A 84 -16.16 1.55 -3.27
C LEU A 84 -17.48 2.31 -3.50
N ALA A 85 -17.66 3.47 -2.85
CA ALA A 85 -18.78 4.37 -3.11
C ALA A 85 -18.75 4.91 -4.55
N LEU A 86 -17.57 5.25 -5.09
CA LEU A 86 -17.42 5.60 -6.49
C LEU A 86 -17.79 4.41 -7.39
N GLY A 87 -17.33 3.21 -7.04
CA GLY A 87 -17.70 1.97 -7.72
C GLY A 87 -19.22 1.78 -7.83
N HIS A 88 -19.98 2.07 -6.76
CA HIS A 88 -21.44 1.95 -6.79
C HIS A 88 -22.12 2.93 -7.74
N ARG A 89 -21.50 4.09 -7.99
CA ARG A 89 -22.04 5.11 -8.90
C ARG A 89 -21.73 4.79 -10.36
N LEU A 90 -20.68 4.01 -10.63
CA LEU A 90 -20.21 3.72 -11.97
C LEU A 90 -20.86 2.45 -12.53
N ARG A 91 -21.56 2.57 -13.66
CA ARG A 91 -22.15 1.43 -14.37
C ARG A 91 -21.11 0.38 -14.81
N ALA A 92 -19.89 0.83 -15.13
CA ALA A 92 -18.83 -0.04 -15.63
C ALA A 92 -18.17 -0.91 -14.54
N VAL A 93 -18.50 -0.69 -13.25
CA VAL A 93 -17.78 -1.30 -12.13
C VAL A 93 -18.69 -2.22 -11.33
N ASN A 94 -18.30 -3.49 -11.22
CA ASN A 94 -18.94 -4.42 -10.30
C ASN A 94 -18.30 -4.32 -8.91
N VAL A 95 -18.96 -3.62 -8.00
CA VAL A 95 -18.43 -3.34 -6.65
C VAL A 95 -18.13 -4.61 -5.87
N ARG A 96 -18.97 -5.64 -5.99
CA ARG A 96 -18.77 -6.91 -5.27
C ARG A 96 -17.47 -7.59 -5.70
N GLN A 97 -17.17 -7.58 -7.01
CA GLN A 97 -15.91 -8.13 -7.52
C GLN A 97 -14.70 -7.31 -7.08
N VAL A 98 -14.81 -5.98 -7.08
CA VAL A 98 -13.73 -5.09 -6.60
C VAL A 98 -13.48 -5.32 -5.11
N ALA A 99 -14.53 -5.37 -4.28
CA ALA A 99 -14.42 -5.65 -2.85
C ALA A 99 -13.76 -7.01 -2.59
N SER A 100 -14.22 -8.07 -3.26
CA SER A 100 -13.60 -9.40 -3.15
C SER A 100 -12.14 -9.43 -3.60
N SER A 101 -11.80 -8.74 -4.69
CA SER A 101 -10.42 -8.64 -5.18
C SER A 101 -9.52 -7.91 -4.19
N VAL A 102 -9.99 -6.78 -3.65
CA VAL A 102 -9.24 -6.00 -2.65
C VAL A 102 -8.99 -6.81 -1.38
N VAL A 103 -10.01 -7.52 -0.88
CA VAL A 103 -9.85 -8.37 0.31
C VAL A 103 -8.83 -9.48 0.06
N ARG A 104 -8.92 -10.18 -1.08
CA ARG A 104 -8.03 -11.32 -1.40
C ARG A 104 -6.60 -10.91 -1.72
N SER A 105 -6.41 -9.83 -2.46
CA SER A 105 -5.09 -9.44 -2.98
C SER A 105 -4.32 -8.51 -2.04
N HIS A 106 -5.01 -7.80 -1.14
CA HIS A 106 -4.36 -6.84 -0.23
C HIS A 106 -4.59 -7.20 1.24
N PHE A 107 -5.84 -7.29 1.71
CA PHE A 107 -6.11 -7.46 3.14
C PHE A 107 -5.65 -8.81 3.71
N LEU A 108 -6.01 -9.93 3.06
CA LEU A 108 -5.63 -11.26 3.56
C LEU A 108 -4.10 -11.46 3.54
N PRO A 109 -3.36 -11.07 2.47
CA PRO A 109 -1.91 -11.12 2.47
C PRO A 109 -1.28 -10.25 3.57
N ASP A 110 -1.76 -9.02 3.77
CA ASP A 110 -1.24 -8.10 4.79
C ASP A 110 -1.50 -8.65 6.20
N LEU A 111 -2.72 -9.12 6.48
CA LEU A 111 -3.08 -9.70 7.77
C LEU A 111 -2.21 -10.93 8.08
N ARG A 112 -2.07 -11.84 7.11
CA ARG A 112 -1.22 -13.04 7.25
C ARG A 112 0.24 -12.67 7.43
N GLY A 113 0.73 -11.68 6.69
CA GLY A 113 2.08 -11.15 6.80
C GLY A 113 2.34 -10.57 8.20
N ASN A 114 1.42 -9.75 8.69
CA ASN A 114 1.48 -9.13 10.01
C ASN A 114 1.41 -10.18 11.14
N LEU A 115 0.55 -11.19 11.04
CA LEU A 115 0.48 -12.29 12.02
C LEU A 115 1.78 -13.11 12.05
N ASN A 116 2.33 -13.46 10.89
CA ASN A 116 3.61 -14.16 10.80
C ASN A 116 4.76 -13.31 11.37
N ALA A 117 4.76 -12.00 11.09
CA ALA A 117 5.73 -11.07 11.65
C ALA A 117 5.58 -10.96 13.17
N TYR A 118 4.36 -10.84 13.69
CA TYR A 118 4.07 -10.79 15.12
C TYR A 118 4.57 -12.05 15.85
N GLY A 119 4.34 -13.24 15.30
CA GLY A 119 4.79 -14.49 15.91
C GLY A 119 6.31 -14.70 15.88
N ARG A 120 7.03 -14.05 14.95
CA ARG A 120 8.49 -14.21 14.77
C ARG A 120 9.30 -12.96 15.14
N GLN A 121 8.65 -11.94 15.69
CA GLN A 121 9.27 -10.65 15.92
C GLN A 121 10.41 -10.70 16.94
N LYS A 122 11.32 -9.73 16.82
CA LYS A 122 12.32 -9.44 17.83
C LYS A 122 11.74 -8.44 18.83
N VAL A 123 12.27 -8.46 20.04
CA VAL A 123 11.93 -7.46 21.06
C VAL A 123 13.03 -6.41 21.10
N ARG A 124 12.65 -5.13 20.98
CA ARG A 124 13.59 -4.01 20.94
C ARG A 124 13.60 -3.24 22.24
N CYS A 125 14.77 -2.91 22.75
CA CYS A 125 14.91 -1.96 23.86
C CYS A 125 14.69 -0.53 23.38
N LEU A 126 13.77 0.20 24.04
CA LEU A 126 13.47 1.60 23.72
C LEU A 126 14.62 2.56 24.08
N LYS A 127 15.52 2.15 24.99
CA LYS A 127 16.61 2.98 25.49
C LYS A 127 17.90 2.83 24.68
N CYS A 128 18.37 1.61 24.44
CA CYS A 128 19.62 1.34 23.71
C CYS A 128 19.41 0.86 22.27
N GLY A 129 18.18 0.59 21.85
CA GLY A 129 17.86 0.13 20.50
C GLY A 129 18.24 -1.32 20.19
N HIS A 130 18.86 -2.06 21.12
CA HIS A 130 19.24 -3.45 20.90
C HIS A 130 18.02 -4.35 20.70
N SER A 131 18.14 -5.30 19.77
CA SER A 131 17.05 -6.20 19.38
C SER A 131 17.37 -7.64 19.80
N TYR A 132 16.54 -8.19 20.68
CA TYR A 132 16.64 -9.56 21.16
C TYR A 132 15.73 -10.48 20.38
N ARG A 133 16.21 -11.69 20.06
CA ARG A 133 15.37 -12.73 19.44
C ARG A 133 14.29 -13.26 20.39
N ARG A 134 14.53 -13.23 21.70
CA ARG A 134 13.60 -13.66 22.75
C ARG A 134 13.61 -12.64 23.89
N MET A 135 12.48 -12.50 24.57
CA MET A 135 12.38 -11.63 25.75
C MET A 135 13.35 -12.14 26.85
N PRO A 136 14.23 -11.30 27.40
CA PRO A 136 14.99 -11.62 28.59
C PRO A 136 14.05 -11.93 29.77
N LEU A 137 14.39 -12.94 30.58
CA LEU A 137 13.59 -13.35 31.74
C LEU A 137 13.50 -12.24 32.81
N SER A 138 14.45 -11.31 32.84
CA SER A 138 14.44 -10.14 33.71
C SER A 138 13.34 -9.12 33.36
N GLY A 139 12.68 -9.25 32.20
CA GLY A 139 11.70 -8.28 31.71
C GLY A 139 12.30 -6.93 31.25
N SER A 140 13.57 -6.67 31.56
CA SER A 140 14.32 -5.45 31.23
C SER A 140 15.49 -5.74 30.29
N CYS A 141 16.01 -4.69 29.64
CA CYS A 141 17.17 -4.82 28.77
C CYS A 141 18.46 -5.18 29.54
N ILE A 142 19.05 -6.31 29.17
CA ILE A 142 20.31 -6.88 29.72
C ILE A 142 21.58 -6.48 28.95
N GLN A 143 21.51 -5.50 28.04
CA GLN A 143 22.72 -5.01 27.36
C GLN A 143 23.52 -4.13 28.31
N ALA A 144 24.86 -4.17 28.17
CA ALA A 144 25.72 -3.22 28.85
C ALA A 144 25.35 -1.77 28.45
N LYS A 145 25.38 -0.83 29.40
CA LYS A 145 25.19 0.59 29.09
C LYS A 145 26.29 1.05 28.14
N LYS A 146 25.91 1.43 26.92
CA LYS A 146 26.78 2.27 26.08
C LYS A 146 26.78 3.65 26.71
N GLU A 147 27.89 4.06 27.33
CA GLU A 147 28.03 5.44 27.82
C GLU A 147 27.94 6.39 26.62
N THR A 148 26.82 7.11 26.49
CA THR A 148 26.71 8.24 25.58
C THR A 148 27.14 9.49 26.34
N GLY A 149 28.45 9.68 26.49
CA GLY A 149 29.03 10.80 27.22
C GLY A 149 30.33 11.29 26.57
N ARG A 150 30.32 12.55 26.14
CA ARG A 150 31.51 13.28 25.69
C ARG A 150 32.44 13.50 26.91
N GLY A 151 33.40 12.62 27.12
CA GLY A 151 34.49 12.74 28.12
C GLY A 151 35.29 11.46 28.22
N LEU A 152 36.61 11.53 28.51
CA LEU A 152 37.67 10.50 28.64
C LEU A 152 37.66 9.19 27.80
N SER A 153 36.55 8.75 27.21
CA SER A 153 36.43 7.62 26.26
C SER A 153 37.20 7.86 24.96
N ARG A 154 37.60 9.11 24.65
CA ARG A 154 38.56 9.42 23.58
C ARG A 154 40.00 9.00 23.92
N MET A 155 40.32 8.77 25.19
CA MET A 155 41.64 8.33 25.69
C MET A 155 41.68 6.84 26.05
N GLY A 156 40.70 6.04 25.61
CA GLY A 156 40.72 4.58 25.78
C GLY A 156 40.49 4.08 27.21
N VAL A 157 40.02 4.93 28.13
CA VAL A 157 39.68 4.53 29.50
C VAL A 157 38.24 4.01 29.52
N GLU A 158 38.08 2.68 29.50
CA GLU A 158 36.81 2.02 29.78
C GLU A 158 36.57 2.00 31.29
N LYS A 159 35.51 2.66 31.78
CA LYS A 159 35.06 2.45 33.16
C LYS A 159 34.47 1.05 33.28
N SER A 160 35.04 0.23 34.16
CA SER A 160 34.61 -1.14 34.46
C SER A 160 33.28 -1.23 35.22
N GLU A 161 32.65 -0.11 35.60
CA GLU A 161 31.37 -0.06 36.32
C GLU A 161 30.15 0.18 35.40
N GLY A 162 30.17 -0.42 34.22
CA GLY A 162 29.07 -0.34 33.26
C GLY A 162 27.87 -1.18 33.68
N GLY A 163 26.95 -0.60 34.47
CA GLY A 163 25.68 -1.26 34.79
C GLY A 163 24.86 -1.65 33.54
N LEU A 164 23.88 -2.55 33.72
CA LEU A 164 22.97 -2.95 32.64
C LEU A 164 22.06 -1.78 32.22
N CYS A 165 21.63 -1.78 30.95
CA CYS A 165 20.79 -0.73 30.36
C CYS A 165 19.49 -0.52 31.15
N ASN A 166 18.85 -1.63 31.56
CA ASN A 166 17.56 -1.67 32.26
C ASN A 166 16.43 -0.88 31.56
N GLY A 167 16.55 -0.68 30.24
CA GLY A 167 15.50 -0.05 29.44
C GLY A 167 14.31 -0.97 29.21
N ASN A 168 13.13 -0.36 29.02
CA ASN A 168 11.90 -1.08 28.67
C ASN A 168 12.03 -1.72 27.29
N LEU A 169 11.46 -2.91 27.20
CA LEU A 169 11.44 -3.73 26.01
C LEU A 169 10.06 -3.62 25.35
N ALA A 170 10.04 -3.37 24.04
CA ALA A 170 8.83 -3.22 23.25
C ALA A 170 8.83 -4.21 22.09
N LEU A 171 7.64 -4.72 21.77
CA LEU A 171 7.40 -5.47 20.54
C LEU A 171 7.55 -4.54 19.34
N THR A 172 8.13 -5.05 18.24
CA THR A 172 8.28 -4.27 17.01
C THR A 172 6.99 -4.20 16.19
N VAL A 173 6.11 -5.19 16.35
CA VAL A 173 4.77 -5.26 15.77
C VAL A 173 3.79 -5.36 16.93
N SER A 174 2.90 -4.38 17.05
CA SER A 174 1.88 -4.36 18.10
C SER A 174 0.62 -5.11 17.68
N GLU A 175 -0.12 -5.62 18.66
CA GLU A 175 -1.45 -6.23 18.44
C GLU A 175 -2.41 -5.24 17.76
N GLY A 176 -2.42 -3.98 18.20
CA GLY A 176 -3.30 -2.95 17.64
C GLY A 176 -3.08 -2.72 16.14
N ALA A 177 -1.84 -2.88 15.65
CA ALA A 177 -1.55 -2.80 14.23
C ALA A 177 -2.21 -3.94 13.44
N VAL A 178 -2.34 -5.14 14.03
CA VAL A 178 -3.00 -6.29 13.41
C VAL A 178 -4.52 -6.15 13.47
N ARG A 179 -5.08 -5.79 14.64
CA ARG A 179 -6.53 -5.66 14.85
C ARG A 179 -7.18 -4.62 13.93
N LYS A 180 -6.51 -3.49 13.70
CA LYS A 180 -7.00 -2.43 12.80
C LYS A 180 -7.37 -2.97 11.42
N TYR A 181 -6.58 -3.88 10.84
CA TYR A 181 -6.88 -4.46 9.52
C TYR A 181 -8.09 -5.39 9.52
N ILE A 182 -8.32 -6.12 10.62
CA ILE A 182 -9.46 -7.02 10.76
C ILE A 182 -10.76 -6.22 10.78
N GLU A 183 -10.80 -5.09 11.50
CA GLU A 183 -11.96 -4.20 11.56
C GLU A 183 -12.32 -3.66 10.17
N VAL A 184 -11.34 -3.14 9.43
CA VAL A 184 -11.58 -2.64 8.07
C VAL A 184 -12.06 -3.75 7.15
N MET A 185 -11.43 -4.92 7.20
CA MET A 185 -11.81 -6.06 6.35
C MET A 185 -13.25 -6.51 6.60
N ARG A 186 -13.67 -6.64 7.88
CA ARG A 186 -15.04 -7.02 8.24
C ARG A 186 -16.06 -6.01 7.75
N PHE A 187 -15.82 -4.73 8.01
CA PHE A 187 -16.69 -3.64 7.56
C PHE A 187 -16.97 -3.71 6.05
N VAL A 188 -15.96 -4.06 5.26
CA VAL A 188 -16.05 -4.10 3.80
C VAL A 188 -16.83 -5.31 3.32
N MET A 189 -16.57 -6.45 3.94
CA MET A 189 -17.28 -7.69 3.65
C MET A 189 -18.77 -7.60 3.97
N ASP A 190 -19.11 -6.87 5.03
CA ASP A 190 -20.49 -6.69 5.48
C ASP A 190 -21.21 -5.65 4.62
N HIS A 191 -20.56 -4.53 4.32
CA HIS A 191 -21.22 -3.43 3.62
C HIS A 191 -21.35 -3.66 2.10
N TYR A 192 -20.31 -4.21 1.46
CA TYR A 192 -20.24 -4.35 0.00
C TYR A 192 -20.48 -5.79 -0.47
N GLY A 193 -20.41 -6.76 0.44
CA GLY A 193 -20.55 -8.17 0.14
C GLY A 193 -19.33 -8.75 -0.56
N VAL A 194 -19.04 -10.02 -0.28
CA VAL A 194 -17.97 -10.80 -0.93
C VAL A 194 -18.49 -12.19 -1.30
N ASP A 195 -17.69 -12.97 -2.02
CA ASP A 195 -17.97 -14.40 -2.21
C ASP A 195 -17.81 -15.19 -0.88
N LEU A 196 -18.43 -16.37 -0.83
CA LEU A 196 -18.47 -17.19 0.39
C LEU A 196 -17.07 -17.64 0.82
N TYR A 197 -16.21 -18.00 -0.14
CA TYR A 197 -14.86 -18.46 0.14
C TYR A 197 -14.01 -17.37 0.81
N THR A 198 -14.04 -16.16 0.28
CA THR A 198 -13.34 -14.99 0.81
C THR A 198 -13.86 -14.66 2.20
N ARG A 199 -15.19 -14.74 2.41
CA ARG A 199 -15.80 -14.53 3.72
C ARG A 199 -15.28 -15.52 4.76
N GLN A 200 -15.38 -16.81 4.47
CA GLN A 200 -14.92 -17.87 5.39
C GLN A 200 -13.42 -17.75 5.70
N ASN A 201 -12.60 -17.46 4.69
CA ASN A 201 -11.15 -17.30 4.87
C ASN A 201 -10.82 -16.09 5.75
N ALA A 202 -11.48 -14.95 5.52
CA ALA A 202 -11.34 -13.76 6.34
C ALA A 202 -11.80 -13.98 7.79
N GLU A 203 -12.94 -14.63 7.99
CA GLU A 203 -13.46 -14.98 9.32
C GLU A 203 -12.51 -15.93 10.06
N TRP A 204 -11.96 -16.94 9.38
CA TRP A 204 -11.03 -17.88 9.97
C TRP A 204 -9.71 -17.22 10.39
N LEU A 205 -9.16 -16.35 9.55
CA LEU A 205 -7.96 -15.56 9.89
C LEU A 205 -8.22 -14.59 11.05
N ALA A 206 -9.39 -13.93 11.06
CA ALA A 206 -9.78 -13.06 12.15
C ALA A 206 -9.92 -13.83 13.47
N SER A 207 -10.60 -14.98 13.46
CA SER A 207 -10.72 -15.86 14.63
C SER A 207 -9.37 -16.38 15.11
N SER A 208 -8.45 -16.69 14.20
CA SER A 208 -7.09 -17.13 14.54
C SER A 208 -6.29 -16.01 15.22
N ALA A 209 -6.45 -14.76 14.75
CA ALA A 209 -5.85 -13.61 15.38
C ALA A 209 -6.44 -13.36 16.78
N ASP A 210 -7.76 -13.39 16.92
CA ASP A 210 -8.44 -13.20 18.21
C ASP A 210 -8.02 -14.27 19.22
N SER A 211 -7.90 -15.54 18.81
CA SER A 211 -7.40 -16.62 19.67
C SER A 211 -5.94 -16.44 20.09
N LEU A 212 -5.11 -15.79 19.28
CA LEU A 212 -3.70 -15.57 19.58
C LEU A 212 -3.49 -14.46 20.61
N PHE A 213 -4.39 -13.47 20.64
CA PHE A 213 -4.29 -12.32 21.54
C PHE A 213 -5.15 -12.46 22.81
N ASN A 214 -6.26 -13.21 22.75
CA ASN A 214 -7.09 -13.42 23.92
C ASN A 214 -6.45 -14.41 24.89
N ASN A 215 -6.39 -14.03 26.15
CA ASN A 215 -5.98 -14.90 27.24
C ASN A 215 -7.23 -15.34 28.01
N ASP A 216 -7.65 -16.60 27.85
CA ASP A 216 -8.87 -17.14 28.47
C ASP A 216 -8.90 -17.03 30.01
N ARG A 217 -7.74 -16.80 30.64
CA ARG A 217 -7.61 -16.60 32.08
C ARG A 217 -7.92 -15.19 32.56
N ALA A 218 -7.98 -14.19 31.67
CA ALA A 218 -8.18 -12.79 32.01
C ALA A 218 -9.14 -12.13 31.00
N LYS A 219 -10.43 -12.48 31.09
CA LYS A 219 -11.47 -11.89 30.24
C LYS A 219 -12.14 -10.72 30.97
N GLN A 220 -11.96 -9.51 30.46
CA GLN A 220 -12.74 -8.35 30.91
C GLN A 220 -14.14 -8.46 30.29
N LEU A 221 -15.14 -8.76 31.11
CA LEU A 221 -16.54 -8.85 30.69
C LEU A 221 -17.23 -7.50 30.89
N SER A 222 -18.03 -7.09 29.90
CA SER A 222 -18.92 -5.95 30.02
C SER A 222 -20.22 -6.37 30.71
N LEU A 223 -20.89 -5.43 31.39
CA LEU A 223 -22.19 -5.70 32.03
C LEU A 223 -23.24 -6.21 31.02
N SER A 224 -23.14 -5.80 29.76
CA SER A 224 -23.96 -6.26 28.64
C SER A 224 -23.74 -7.71 28.24
N ASP A 225 -22.61 -8.33 28.60
CA ASP A 225 -22.35 -9.74 28.30
C ASP A 225 -23.11 -10.70 29.25
N PHE A 226 -23.75 -10.16 30.29
CA PHE A 226 -24.52 -10.90 31.30
C PHE A 226 -26.04 -10.70 31.21
N LEU A 227 -26.51 -9.81 30.32
CA LEU A 227 -27.92 -9.58 30.03
C LEU A 227 -28.33 -10.33 28.76
#